data_AF-A0A965LY10-F1
#
_entry.id   AF-A0A965LY10-F1
#
_cell.length_a   1.000
_cell.length_b   1.000
_cell.length_c   1.000
_cell.angle_alpha   90.00
_cell.angle_beta   90.00
_cell.angle_gamma   90.00
#
_symmetry.space_group_name_H-M   'P 1'
#
loop_
_entity.id
_entity.type
_entity.pdbx_description
1 polymer ?
#
loop_
_entity_poly.entity_id
_entity_poly.type
_entity_poly.pdbx_seq_one_letter_code
_entity_poly.pdbx_strand_id
1 'polypeptide(L)'
;MAQAAIELAVAHDLKPEQVASAMISAPQLKVWAQQAVPPNDLISAAHSVPYFVACAFADRRIGWNLFSPEKMFDPVVVSLIGRIGFDPDPPPHPDRFGHRHGGTVSVTTTDGRLLSHTCKAPRGSGTTGIQWADVEDKYRALVPRAECSGDRV
;
A
#
# COMPACT_ATOMS: atom_id res chain seq x y z
N MET A 1 -2.18 -4.84 -2.26
CA MET A 1 -1.89 -4.68 -0.82
C MET A 1 -2.30 -3.32 -0.31
N ALA A 2 -1.65 -2.25 -0.76
CA ALA A 2 -2.01 -0.86 -0.52
C ALA A 2 -3.53 -0.57 -0.51
N GLN A 3 -4.23 -0.89 -1.61
CA GLN A 3 -5.69 -0.69 -1.71
C GLN A 3 -6.47 -1.44 -0.61
N ALA A 4 -6.15 -2.72 -0.35
CA ALA A 4 -6.78 -3.51 0.70
C ALA A 4 -6.57 -2.90 2.10
N ALA A 5 -5.37 -2.38 2.37
CA ALA A 5 -5.06 -1.72 3.64
C ALA A 5 -5.84 -0.40 3.79
N ILE A 6 -5.96 0.40 2.73
CA ILE A 6 -6.80 1.62 2.72
C ILE A 6 -8.26 1.26 3.00
N GLU A 7 -8.81 0.30 2.28
CA GLU A 7 -10.21 -0.12 2.41
C GLU A 7 -10.49 -0.66 3.81
N LEU A 8 -9.58 -1.47 4.37
CA LEU A 8 -9.65 -1.94 5.75
C LEU A 8 -9.65 -0.77 6.75
N ALA A 9 -8.73 0.18 6.58
CA ALA A 9 -8.59 1.30 7.50
C ALA A 9 -9.80 2.23 7.47
N VAL A 10 -10.35 2.49 6.29
CA VAL A 10 -11.54 3.31 6.10
C VAL A 10 -12.79 2.61 6.63
N ALA A 11 -12.98 1.33 6.31
CA ALA A 11 -14.18 0.59 6.70
C ALA A 11 -14.34 0.44 8.23
N HIS A 12 -13.22 0.40 8.97
CA HIS A 12 -13.23 0.22 10.42
C HIS A 12 -12.81 1.47 11.21
N ASP A 13 -12.63 2.61 10.54
CA ASP A 13 -11.99 3.82 11.10
C ASP A 13 -10.69 3.50 11.90
N LEU A 14 -9.94 2.50 11.45
CA LEU A 14 -8.75 2.00 12.12
C LEU A 14 -7.68 3.11 12.17
N LYS A 15 -7.23 3.46 13.37
CA LYS A 15 -6.12 4.40 13.58
C LYS A 15 -4.79 3.66 13.59
N PRO A 16 -3.68 4.30 13.17
CA PRO A 16 -2.35 3.65 13.16
C PRO A 16 -1.94 3.03 14.49
N GLU A 17 -2.28 3.68 15.60
CA GLU A 17 -1.91 3.26 16.95
C GLU A 17 -2.64 1.98 17.38
N GLN A 18 -3.81 1.72 16.78
CA GLN A 18 -4.63 0.55 17.04
C GLN A 18 -4.15 -0.70 16.30
N VAL A 19 -3.16 -0.60 15.41
CA VAL A 19 -2.57 -1.74 14.70
C VAL A 19 -1.55 -2.42 15.61
N ALA A 20 -1.90 -3.55 16.23
CA ALA A 20 -0.96 -4.32 17.03
C ALA A 20 -0.03 -5.16 16.13
N SER A 21 -0.60 -5.83 15.14
CA SER A 21 0.14 -6.50 14.07
C SER A 21 -0.67 -6.52 12.77
N ALA A 22 0.01 -6.61 11.63
CA ALA A 22 -0.62 -6.74 10.33
C ALA A 22 0.03 -7.87 9.53
N MET A 23 -0.76 -8.58 8.74
CA MET A 23 -0.31 -9.69 7.90
C MET A 23 -0.69 -9.45 6.45
N ILE A 24 0.28 -9.55 5.56
CA ILE A 24 0.08 -9.51 4.11
C ILE A 24 -0.01 -10.95 3.60
N SER A 25 -1.10 -11.28 2.90
CA SER A 25 -1.30 -12.57 2.24
C SER A 25 -1.54 -12.39 0.73
N ALA A 26 -0.73 -13.05 -0.08
CA ALA A 26 -0.69 -12.94 -1.54
C ALA A 26 0.04 -14.13 -2.17
N PRO A 27 -0.36 -14.62 -3.35
CA PRO A 27 0.38 -15.68 -4.02
C PRO A 27 1.86 -15.36 -4.32
N GLN A 28 2.22 -14.07 -4.45
CA GLN A 28 3.57 -13.60 -4.81
C GLN A 28 4.53 -13.45 -3.61
N LEU A 29 4.09 -13.83 -2.41
CA LEU A 29 4.75 -13.55 -1.13
C LEU A 29 6.21 -13.98 -1.02
N LYS A 30 6.58 -15.10 -1.66
CA LYS A 30 7.96 -15.64 -1.60
C LYS A 30 9.02 -14.65 -2.12
N VAL A 31 8.63 -13.65 -2.93
CA VAL A 31 9.52 -12.60 -3.44
C VAL A 31 9.65 -11.41 -2.48
N TRP A 32 8.68 -11.22 -1.58
CA TRP A 32 8.57 -10.01 -0.76
C TRP A 32 9.05 -10.18 0.69
N ALA A 33 9.31 -11.41 1.13
CA ALA A 33 9.61 -11.72 2.53
C ALA A 33 10.81 -10.93 3.12
N GLN A 34 11.75 -10.49 2.29
CA GLN A 34 12.92 -9.70 2.71
C GLN A 34 12.68 -8.18 2.72
N GLN A 35 11.48 -7.71 2.38
CA GLN A 35 11.17 -6.28 2.18
C GLN A 35 10.59 -5.58 3.42
N ALA A 36 10.42 -6.28 4.55
CA ALA A 36 9.89 -5.74 5.81
C ALA A 36 10.95 -4.93 6.58
N VAL A 37 11.59 -3.99 5.89
CA VAL A 37 12.56 -3.06 6.45
C VAL A 37 12.17 -1.64 6.05
N PRO A 38 12.36 -0.63 6.93
CA PRO A 38 12.15 0.76 6.56
C PRO A 38 13.02 1.14 5.35
N PRO A 39 12.46 1.82 4.33
CA PRO A 39 13.25 2.29 3.20
C PRO A 39 14.18 3.41 3.63
N ASN A 40 15.35 3.48 2.99
CA ASN A 40 16.35 4.53 3.22
C ASN A 40 16.56 5.41 1.98
N ASP A 41 15.99 5.01 0.84
CA ASP A 41 16.07 5.70 -0.43
C ASP A 41 14.81 5.45 -1.28
N LEU A 42 14.73 6.13 -2.42
CA LEU A 42 13.57 6.03 -3.32
C LEU A 42 13.42 4.62 -3.90
N ILE A 43 14.53 3.92 -4.18
CA ILE A 43 14.51 2.60 -4.81
C ILE A 43 13.93 1.55 -3.85
N SER A 44 14.39 1.56 -2.59
CA SER A 44 13.89 0.70 -1.52
C SER A 44 12.42 1.01 -1.21
N ALA A 45 12.02 2.29 -1.17
CA ALA A 45 10.63 2.68 -0.99
C ALA A 45 9.73 2.17 -2.12
N ALA A 46 10.15 2.35 -3.39
CA ALA A 46 9.38 1.94 -4.57
C ALA A 46 9.17 0.43 -4.68
N HIS A 47 10.05 -0.37 -4.06
CA HIS A 47 9.98 -1.82 -4.09
C HIS A 47 9.57 -2.46 -2.76
N SER A 48 9.16 -1.68 -1.75
CA SER A 48 8.76 -2.21 -0.44
C SER A 48 7.25 -2.30 -0.30
N VAL A 49 6.69 -3.51 -0.41
CA VAL A 49 5.25 -3.73 -0.15
C VAL A 49 4.85 -3.35 1.28
N PRO A 50 5.62 -3.69 2.34
CA PRO A 50 5.33 -3.27 3.71
C PRO A 50 5.29 -1.75 3.88
N TYR A 51 6.18 -1.00 3.20
CA TYR A 51 6.16 0.45 3.21
C TYR A 51 4.83 1.03 2.67
N PHE A 52 4.36 0.51 1.54
CA PHE A 52 3.07 0.94 0.97
C PHE A 52 1.89 0.60 1.88
N VAL A 53 1.91 -0.55 2.57
CA VAL A 53 0.88 -0.94 3.54
C VAL A 53 0.91 -0.04 4.78
N ALA A 54 2.09 0.27 5.30
CA ALA A 54 2.26 1.20 6.42
C ALA A 54 1.75 2.60 6.08
N CYS A 55 2.12 3.14 4.90
CA CYS A 55 1.62 4.43 4.43
C CYS A 55 0.10 4.41 4.21
N ALA A 56 -0.46 3.29 3.71
CA ALA A 56 -1.90 3.13 3.56
C ALA A 56 -2.64 3.20 4.91
N PHE A 57 -2.09 2.61 5.97
CA PHE A 57 -2.67 2.74 7.31
C PHE A 57 -2.50 4.14 7.90
N ALA A 58 -1.35 4.78 7.69
CA ALA A 58 -1.08 6.12 8.20
C ALA A 58 -1.96 7.18 7.54
N ASP A 59 -2.05 7.18 6.21
CA ASP A 59 -2.63 8.29 5.45
C ASP A 59 -4.00 7.96 4.86
N ARG A 60 -4.41 6.69 4.84
CA ARG A 60 -5.64 6.19 4.17
C ARG A 60 -5.75 6.55 2.69
N ARG A 61 -4.62 6.91 2.08
CA ARG A 61 -4.47 7.24 0.67
C ARG A 61 -3.03 7.02 0.26
N ILE A 62 -2.80 6.85 -1.04
CA ILE A 62 -1.46 6.76 -1.62
C ILE A 62 -1.33 7.79 -2.72
N GLY A 63 -0.23 8.54 -2.70
CA GLY A 63 0.12 9.53 -3.70
C GLY A 63 1.64 9.68 -3.84
N TRP A 64 2.09 10.67 -4.61
CA TRP A 64 3.51 10.90 -4.84
C TRP A 64 4.30 11.28 -3.57
N ASN A 65 3.61 11.83 -2.56
CA ASN A 65 4.20 12.20 -1.29
C ASN A 65 4.87 11.03 -0.55
N LEU A 66 4.55 9.79 -0.89
CA LEU A 66 5.20 8.60 -0.31
C LEU A 66 6.70 8.52 -0.66
N PHE A 67 7.19 9.22 -1.67
CA PHE A 67 8.61 9.18 -2.02
C PHE A 67 9.40 10.37 -1.47
N SER A 68 8.77 11.22 -0.66
CA SER A 68 9.48 12.31 -0.01
C SER A 68 10.30 11.79 1.18
N PRO A 69 11.47 12.39 1.48
CA PRO A 69 12.26 12.03 2.66
C PRO A 69 11.43 12.11 3.95
N GLU A 70 10.57 13.12 4.08
CA GLU A 70 9.72 13.32 5.26
C GLU A 70 8.80 12.13 5.49
N LYS A 71 8.26 11.53 4.42
CA LYS A 71 7.38 10.36 4.54
C LYS A 71 8.15 9.07 4.76
N MET A 72 9.29 8.89 4.12
CA MET A 72 10.14 7.69 4.30
C MET A 72 10.66 7.57 5.74
N PHE A 73 10.94 8.71 6.40
CA PHE A 73 11.41 8.77 7.79
C PHE A 73 10.31 9.08 8.82
N ASP A 74 9.04 9.06 8.43
CA ASP A 74 7.90 9.29 9.32
C ASP A 74 7.88 8.21 10.43
N PRO A 75 7.96 8.58 11.73
CA PRO A 75 8.03 7.62 12.82
C PRO A 75 6.79 6.73 12.91
N VAL A 76 5.62 7.21 12.48
CA VAL A 76 4.39 6.40 12.44
C VAL A 76 4.53 5.30 11.40
N VAL A 77 5.04 5.65 10.21
CA VAL A 77 5.27 4.69 9.11
C VAL A 77 6.34 3.67 9.50
N VAL A 78 7.46 4.11 10.05
CA VAL A 78 8.54 3.23 10.52
C VAL A 78 8.04 2.26 11.59
N SER A 79 7.24 2.74 12.55
CA SER A 79 6.65 1.89 13.59
C SER A 79 5.70 0.83 13.02
N LEU A 80 4.87 1.21 12.03
CA LEU A 80 3.95 0.28 11.37
C LEU A 80 4.68 -0.80 10.58
N ILE A 81 5.76 -0.45 9.87
CA ILE A 81 6.58 -1.44 9.12
C ILE A 81 7.07 -2.55 10.05
N GLY A 82 7.54 -2.20 11.25
CA GLY A 82 7.99 -3.19 12.25
C GLY A 82 6.89 -4.13 12.76
N ARG A 83 5.61 -3.83 12.51
CA ARG A 83 4.45 -4.65 12.90
C ARG A 83 3.85 -5.43 11.72
N ILE A 84 4.36 -5.21 10.51
CA ILE A 84 3.88 -5.85 9.28
C ILE A 84 4.68 -7.12 9.05
N GLY A 85 3.97 -8.24 9.04
CA GLY A 85 4.46 -9.55 8.66
C GLY A 85 3.86 -10.05 7.35
N PHE A 86 4.30 -11.25 7.01
CA PHE A 86 3.96 -11.94 5.78
C PHE A 86 3.37 -13.30 6.12
N ASP A 87 2.25 -13.64 5.49
CA ASP A 87 1.54 -14.89 5.73
C ASP A 87 2.47 -16.08 5.43
N PRO A 88 2.75 -16.96 6.41
CA PRO A 88 3.64 -18.10 6.21
C PRO A 88 3.05 -19.16 5.28
N ASP A 89 1.73 -19.19 5.10
CA ASP A 89 1.04 -20.14 4.23
C ASP A 89 0.12 -19.42 3.24
N PRO A 90 0.71 -18.68 2.28
CA PRO A 90 -0.07 -17.88 1.35
C PRO A 90 -0.88 -18.74 0.39
N PRO A 91 -2.03 -18.25 -0.09
CA PRO A 91 -2.83 -18.99 -1.06
C PRO A 91 -2.01 -19.28 -2.33
N PRO A 92 -2.25 -20.44 -2.97
CA PRO A 92 -1.53 -20.78 -4.19
C PRO A 92 -1.83 -19.77 -5.30
N HIS A 93 -0.94 -19.69 -6.30
CA HIS A 93 -1.24 -18.92 -7.50
C HIS A 93 -2.54 -19.43 -8.13
N PRO A 94 -3.46 -18.52 -8.54
CA PRO A 94 -4.65 -18.94 -9.27
C PRO A 94 -4.23 -19.65 -10.55
N ASP A 95 -4.95 -20.72 -10.92
CA ASP A 95 -4.74 -21.40 -12.19
C ASP A 95 -5.00 -20.40 -13.34
N ARG A 96 -4.13 -20.48 -14.35
CA ARG A 96 -4.05 -19.70 -15.60
C ARG A 96 -4.86 -18.38 -15.71
N PHE A 97 -4.14 -17.29 -15.96
CA PHE A 97 -4.65 -15.98 -16.43
C PHE A 97 -5.61 -15.20 -15.52
N GLY A 98 -6.02 -15.75 -14.36
CA GLY A 98 -6.67 -14.95 -13.32
C GLY A 98 -5.76 -13.83 -12.82
N HIS A 99 -6.24 -12.59 -12.86
CA HIS A 99 -5.48 -11.37 -12.51
C HIS A 99 -4.63 -11.56 -11.24
N ARG A 100 -3.31 -11.48 -11.41
CA ARG A 100 -2.31 -11.75 -10.36
C ARG A 100 -2.14 -10.59 -9.36
N HIS A 101 -3.05 -9.62 -9.33
CA HIS A 101 -2.80 -8.33 -8.67
C HIS A 101 -3.51 -8.17 -7.32
N GLY A 102 -4.23 -9.20 -6.88
CA GLY A 102 -4.98 -9.16 -5.64
C GLY A 102 -4.21 -9.68 -4.42
N GLY A 103 -4.78 -9.39 -3.25
CA GLY A 103 -4.44 -10.09 -2.01
C GLY A 103 -5.06 -9.46 -0.78
N THR A 104 -4.74 -10.04 0.36
CA THR A 104 -5.41 -9.81 1.63
C THR A 104 -4.48 -9.11 2.61
N VAL A 105 -5.03 -8.15 3.33
CA VAL A 105 -4.38 -7.55 4.50
C VAL A 105 -5.25 -7.85 5.71
N SER A 106 -4.65 -8.44 6.72
CA SER A 106 -5.30 -8.74 8.00
C SER A 106 -4.61 -7.96 9.11
N VAL A 107 -5.37 -7.45 10.08
CA VAL A 107 -4.87 -6.70 11.23
C VAL A 107 -5.40 -7.32 12.50
N THR A 108 -4.50 -7.60 13.44
CA THR A 108 -4.83 -7.76 14.85
C THR A 108 -4.73 -6.39 15.49
N THR A 109 -5.84 -5.92 16.07
CA THR A 109 -5.89 -4.62 16.73
C THR A 109 -5.44 -4.70 18.19
N THR A 110 -5.09 -3.57 18.79
CA THR A 110 -4.67 -3.50 20.21
C THR A 110 -5.77 -3.90 21.19
N ASP A 111 -7.04 -3.85 20.78
CA ASP A 111 -8.18 -4.32 21.56
C ASP A 111 -8.52 -5.82 21.33
N GLY A 112 -7.72 -6.50 20.50
CA GLY A 112 -7.84 -7.93 20.23
C GLY A 112 -8.76 -8.30 19.07
N ARG A 113 -9.44 -7.35 18.41
CA ARG A 113 -10.23 -7.65 17.20
C ARG A 113 -9.31 -8.04 16.05
N LEU A 114 -9.77 -9.01 15.25
CA LEU A 114 -9.16 -9.40 13.99
C LEU A 114 -9.98 -8.83 12.83
N LEU A 115 -9.36 -7.99 12.01
CA LEU A 115 -9.97 -7.34 10.86
C LEU A 115 -9.26 -7.81 9.59
N SER A 116 -9.98 -7.95 8.48
CA SER A 116 -9.36 -8.37 7.21
C SER A 116 -10.07 -7.78 6.00
N HIS A 117 -9.31 -7.48 4.95
CA HIS A 117 -9.83 -7.04 3.68
C HIS A 117 -9.06 -7.64 2.51
N THR A 118 -9.77 -8.06 1.47
CA THR A 118 -9.18 -8.63 0.25
C THR A 118 -9.47 -7.74 -0.95
N CYS A 119 -8.44 -7.14 -1.52
CA CYS A 119 -8.52 -6.47 -2.81
C CYS A 119 -8.24 -7.49 -3.90
N LYS A 120 -9.24 -7.84 -4.73
CA LYS A 120 -9.06 -8.79 -5.85
C LYS A 120 -8.38 -8.14 -7.07
N ALA A 121 -8.74 -6.89 -7.34
CA ALA A 121 -8.17 -6.11 -8.43
C ALA A 121 -8.13 -4.63 -8.00
N PRO A 122 -6.93 -4.00 -7.98
CA PRO A 122 -6.82 -2.61 -7.57
C PRO A 122 -7.38 -1.69 -8.65
N ARG A 123 -7.87 -0.51 -8.23
CA ARG A 123 -8.23 0.59 -9.15
C ARG A 123 -7.08 0.85 -10.13
N GLY A 124 -7.43 1.05 -11.40
CA GLY A 124 -6.48 1.20 -12.51
C GLY A 124 -6.03 -0.12 -13.15
N SER A 125 -6.43 -1.28 -12.63
CA SER A 125 -6.20 -2.56 -13.32
C SER A 125 -7.03 -2.66 -14.59
N GLY A 126 -6.62 -3.52 -15.53
CA GLY A 126 -7.41 -3.78 -16.74
C GLY A 126 -8.85 -4.27 -16.48
N THR A 127 -9.11 -4.85 -15.31
CA THR A 127 -10.45 -5.29 -14.89
C THR A 127 -11.32 -4.22 -14.28
N THR A 128 -10.74 -3.30 -13.50
CA THR A 128 -11.50 -2.28 -12.76
C THR A 128 -11.51 -0.94 -13.48
N GLY A 129 -10.60 -0.74 -14.43
CA GLY A 129 -10.41 0.53 -15.11
C GLY A 129 -9.95 1.63 -14.16
N ILE A 130 -9.90 2.86 -14.68
CA ILE A 130 -9.62 4.06 -13.90
C ILE A 130 -10.69 5.10 -14.22
N GLN A 131 -11.17 5.82 -13.20
CA GLN A 131 -12.11 6.91 -13.43
C GLN A 131 -11.36 8.15 -13.90
N TRP A 132 -12.02 9.00 -14.69
CA TRP A 132 -11.37 10.22 -15.19
C TRP A 132 -11.02 11.20 -14.08
N ALA A 133 -11.83 11.25 -13.02
CA ALA A 133 -11.51 12.00 -11.81
C ALA A 133 -10.20 11.54 -11.15
N ASP A 134 -9.91 10.23 -11.11
CA ASP A 134 -8.65 9.73 -10.54
C ASP A 134 -7.44 10.19 -11.37
N VAL A 135 -7.59 10.27 -12.70
CA VAL A 135 -6.54 10.76 -13.61
C VAL A 135 -6.34 12.26 -13.41
N GLU A 136 -7.42 13.02 -13.35
CA GLU A 136 -7.37 14.47 -13.12
C GLU A 136 -6.73 14.80 -11.77
N ASP A 137 -7.11 14.11 -10.69
CA ASP A 137 -6.54 14.28 -9.36
C ASP A 137 -5.03 14.01 -9.37
N LYS A 138 -4.61 12.91 -10.01
CA LYS A 138 -3.20 12.58 -10.16
C LYS A 138 -2.45 13.64 -10.98
N TYR A 139 -3.03 14.12 -12.08
CA TYR A 139 -2.45 15.16 -12.92
C TYR A 139 -2.25 16.46 -12.13
N ARG A 140 -3.30 16.96 -11.47
CA ARG A 140 -3.24 18.19 -10.66
C ARG A 140 -2.24 18.10 -9.51
N ALA A 141 -2.07 16.92 -8.92
CA ALA A 141 -1.08 16.70 -7.86
C ALA A 141 0.38 16.70 -8.35
N LEU A 142 0.63 16.29 -9.60
CA LEU A 142 1.96 16.08 -10.15
C LEU A 142 2.47 17.23 -11.03
N VAL A 143 1.61 17.90 -11.77
CA VAL A 143 2.01 18.97 -12.70
C VAL A 143 2.84 20.07 -12.05
N PRO A 144 2.51 20.58 -10.85
CA PRO A 144 3.34 21.59 -10.19
C PRO A 144 4.77 21.11 -9.86
N ARG A 145 5.00 19.79 -9.85
CA ARG A 145 6.30 19.17 -9.56
C ARG A 145 7.10 18.84 -10.82
N ALA A 146 6.50 18.99 -12.00
CA ALA A 146 7.13 18.57 -13.25
C ALA A 146 8.25 19.51 -13.72
N GLU A 147 8.42 20.68 -13.06
CA GLU A 147 9.38 21.73 -13.44
C GLU A 147 9.39 22.04 -14.95
N CYS A 148 8.26 21.82 -15.62
CA CYS A 148 8.14 22.09 -17.05
C CYS A 148 8.16 23.61 -17.26
N SER A 149 9.26 24.13 -17.79
CA SER A 149 9.32 25.50 -18.29
C SER A 149 8.31 25.67 -19.43
N GLY A 150 7.46 26.67 -19.35
CA GLY A 150 6.36 26.92 -20.29
C GLY A 150 6.76 27.36 -21.70
N ASP A 151 8.04 27.24 -22.08
CA ASP A 151 8.59 27.84 -23.31
C ASP A 151 8.82 26.84 -24.45
N ARG A 152 8.21 25.65 -24.42
CA ARG A 152 8.24 24.72 -25.56
C ARG A 152 6.90 24.00 -25.73
N VAL A 153 5.97 24.66 -26.42
CA VAL A 153 4.91 24.01 -27.21
C VAL A 153 4.94 24.63 -28.60
#